data_AF-N9R4D0-F1
#
_entry.id   AF-N9R4D0-F1
#
_cell.length_a   1.000
_cell.length_b   1.000
_cell.length_c   1.000
_cell.angle_alpha   90.00
_cell.angle_beta   90.00
_cell.angle_gamma   90.00
#
_symmetry.space_group_name_H-M   'P 1'
#
loop_
_entity.id
_entity.type
_entity.pdbx_description
1 polymer ?
#
loop_
_entity_poly.entity_id
_entity_poly.type
_entity_poly.pdbx_seq_one_letter_code
_entity_poly.pdbx_strand_id
1 'polypeptide(L)'
;MTPDEKKLYALMAVAEQQQNLVNQAVKELQITEERIQKVIAGQTHSTVSKSLNTGLKEGTAELISTAKALGRLKNSIESASDQLSWKLLTLILGIFMILMLGIIWIFSVYIKPLENISTIESLRQDGIQLDIRNCTVGEESKTCVRVMKEQCIYGKNKDFCIIDPK
;
A
#
# COMPACT_ATOMS: atom_id res chain seq x y z
N MET A 1 63.71 25.30 -56.03
CA MET A 1 63.50 24.93 -54.62
C MET A 1 62.35 23.96 -54.56
N THR A 2 62.66 22.67 -54.38
CA THR A 2 61.68 21.58 -54.56
C THR A 2 60.79 21.44 -53.31
N PRO A 3 59.58 20.86 -53.45
CA PRO A 3 58.61 20.72 -52.37
C PRO A 3 59.12 19.96 -51.13
N ASP A 4 60.14 19.12 -51.31
CA ASP A 4 60.66 18.22 -50.28
C ASP A 4 61.57 18.93 -49.27
N GLU A 5 62.31 19.98 -49.68
CA GLU A 5 63.14 20.77 -48.77
C GLU A 5 62.27 21.54 -47.77
N LYS A 6 61.16 22.13 -48.22
CA LYS A 6 60.22 22.86 -47.35
C LYS A 6 59.60 21.97 -46.27
N LYS A 7 59.35 20.69 -46.59
CA LYS A 7 58.86 19.71 -45.61
C LYS A 7 59.91 19.34 -44.57
N LEU A 8 61.18 19.21 -44.98
CA LEU A 8 62.28 18.92 -44.07
C LEU A 8 62.51 20.07 -43.07
N TYR A 9 62.51 21.32 -43.55
CA TYR A 9 62.62 22.49 -42.67
C TYR A 9 61.40 22.63 -41.73
N ALA A 10 60.19 22.34 -42.21
CA ALA A 10 59.00 22.34 -41.37
C ALA A 10 59.05 21.24 -40.29
N LEU A 11 59.52 20.04 -40.63
CA LEU A 11 59.70 18.94 -39.68
C LEU A 11 60.79 19.26 -38.65
N MET A 12 61.89 19.89 -39.06
CA MET A 12 62.96 20.33 -38.16
C MET A 12 62.46 21.39 -37.17
N ALA A 13 61.72 22.39 -37.66
CA ALA A 13 61.12 23.42 -36.81
C ALA A 13 60.09 22.84 -35.82
N VAL A 14 59.28 21.86 -36.25
CA VAL A 14 58.32 21.17 -35.36
C VAL A 14 59.05 20.30 -34.32
N ALA A 15 60.11 19.60 -34.71
CA ALA A 15 60.92 18.79 -33.78
C ALA A 15 61.63 19.66 -32.74
N GLU A 16 62.20 20.81 -33.14
CA GLU A 16 62.84 21.76 -32.24
C GLU A 16 61.83 22.39 -31.27
N GLN A 17 60.63 22.73 -31.76
CA GLN A 17 59.55 23.22 -30.92
C GLN A 17 59.07 22.16 -29.92
N GLN A 18 58.94 20.89 -30.33
CA GLN A 18 58.60 19.81 -29.42
C GLN A 18 59.69 19.56 -28.38
N GLN A 19 60.96 19.63 -28.77
CA GLN A 19 62.07 19.44 -27.85
C GLN A 19 62.14 20.55 -26.80
N ASN A 20 61.84 21.80 -27.18
CA ASN A 20 61.77 22.92 -26.25
C ASN A 20 60.57 22.80 -25.29
N LEU A 21 59.41 22.37 -25.79
CA LEU A 21 58.22 22.11 -24.96
C LEU A 21 58.45 20.97 -23.97
N VAL A 22 59.11 19.88 -24.40
CA VAL A 22 59.47 18.77 -23.51
C VAL A 22 60.47 19.23 -22.45
N ASN A 23 61.50 19.98 -22.84
CA ASN A 23 62.47 20.53 -21.89
C ASN A 23 61.82 21.49 -20.88
N GLN A 24 60.83 22.27 -21.32
CA GLN A 24 60.06 23.14 -20.45
C GLN A 24 59.17 22.34 -19.49
N ALA A 25 58.48 21.30 -19.98
CA ALA A 25 57.67 20.41 -19.16
C ALA A 25 58.52 19.64 -18.13
N VAL A 26 59.72 19.20 -18.50
CA VAL A 26 60.66 18.53 -17.59
C VAL A 26 61.15 19.49 -16.50
N LYS A 27 61.44 20.75 -16.84
CA LYS A 27 61.79 21.77 -15.83
C LYS A 27 60.64 22.07 -14.88
N GLU A 28 59.42 22.20 -15.37
CA GLU A 28 58.23 22.40 -14.54
C GLU A 28 57.97 21.20 -13.61
N LEU A 29 58.17 19.97 -14.12
CA LEU A 29 58.06 18.76 -13.31
C LEU A 29 59.14 18.70 -12.22
N GLN A 30 60.39 19.05 -12.52
CA GLN A 30 61.46 19.12 -11.52
C GLN A 30 61.18 20.16 -10.43
N ILE A 31 60.70 21.36 -10.81
CA ILE A 31 60.32 22.40 -9.85
C ILE A 31 59.14 21.95 -8.98
N THR A 32 58.20 21.20 -9.57
CA THR A 32 57.05 20.65 -8.86
C THR A 32 57.47 19.54 -7.90
N GLU A 33 58.37 18.65 -8.31
CA GLU A 33 58.93 17.60 -7.45
C GLU A 33 59.73 18.20 -6.29
N GLU A 34 60.57 19.22 -6.53
CA GLU A 34 61.29 19.93 -5.47
C GLU A 34 60.34 20.66 -4.51
N ARG A 35 59.27 21.29 -5.02
CA ARG A 35 58.25 21.91 -4.15
C ARG A 35 57.50 20.86 -3.34
N ILE A 36 57.15 19.73 -3.92
CA ILE A 36 56.48 18.62 -3.23
C ILE A 36 57.42 18.03 -2.18
N GLN A 37 58.68 17.76 -2.51
CA GLN A 37 59.68 17.30 -1.55
C GLN A 37 59.91 18.31 -0.43
N LYS A 38 59.97 19.61 -0.73
CA LYS A 38 60.15 20.67 0.29
C LYS A 38 58.91 20.85 1.17
N VAL A 39 57.70 20.71 0.63
CA VAL A 39 56.45 20.76 1.39
C VAL A 39 56.29 19.49 2.24
N ILE A 40 56.64 18.31 1.72
CA ILE A 40 56.58 17.03 2.44
C ILE A 40 57.72 16.89 3.48
N ALA A 41 58.91 17.42 3.19
CA ALA A 41 60.02 17.47 4.15
C ALA A 41 59.82 18.56 5.22
N GLY A 42 59.18 19.68 4.85
CA GLY A 42 58.82 20.78 5.77
C GLY A 42 57.57 20.51 6.61
N GLN A 43 56.61 19.74 6.09
CA GLN A 43 55.48 19.18 6.83
C GLN A 43 55.68 17.67 6.95
N THR A 44 56.47 17.31 7.96
CA THR A 44 56.89 15.96 8.33
C THR A 44 55.81 14.91 8.00
N HIS A 45 56.18 13.86 7.27
CA HIS A 45 55.36 12.67 6.99
C HIS A 45 54.55 12.18 8.21
N SER A 46 55.07 12.36 9.43
CA SER A 46 54.40 12.04 10.69
C SER A 46 53.20 12.95 11.01
N THR A 47 53.24 14.24 10.68
CA THR A 47 52.13 15.17 10.94
C THR A 47 50.97 14.91 9.99
N VAL A 48 51.26 14.74 8.70
CA VAL A 48 50.23 14.43 7.68
C VAL A 48 49.64 13.04 7.90
N SER A 49 50.47 12.03 8.18
CA SER A 49 49.97 10.68 8.49
C SER A 49 49.21 10.63 9.81
N LYS A 50 49.62 11.39 10.83
CA LYS A 50 48.90 11.48 12.10
C LYS A 50 47.57 12.19 11.93
N SER A 51 47.49 13.30 11.20
CA SER A 51 46.21 13.97 10.93
C SER A 51 45.27 13.10 10.08
N LEU A 52 45.80 12.36 9.10
CA LEU A 52 45.02 11.41 8.31
C LEU A 52 44.49 10.26 9.19
N ASN A 53 45.34 9.66 10.02
CA ASN A 53 44.94 8.53 10.86
C ASN A 53 43.99 8.96 11.99
N THR A 54 44.23 10.13 12.58
CA THR A 54 43.32 10.73 13.57
C THR A 54 41.98 11.07 12.93
N GLY A 55 41.98 11.75 11.76
CA GLY A 55 40.75 12.09 11.05
C GLY A 55 39.97 10.85 10.58
N LEU A 56 40.67 9.79 10.16
CA LEU A 56 40.03 8.52 9.80
C LEU A 56 39.43 7.82 11.02
N LYS A 57 40.11 7.86 12.17
CA LYS A 57 39.62 7.28 13.43
C LYS A 57 38.43 8.05 13.98
N GLU A 58 38.47 9.38 13.95
CA GLU A 58 37.36 10.26 14.34
C GLU A 58 36.16 10.06 13.41
N GLY A 59 36.39 10.07 12.08
CA GLY A 59 35.35 9.81 11.10
C GLY A 59 34.72 8.41 11.24
N THR A 60 35.51 7.40 11.57
CA THR A 60 34.97 6.04 11.82
C THR A 60 34.15 5.99 13.12
N ALA A 61 34.60 6.66 14.18
CA ALA A 61 33.87 6.73 15.44
C ALA A 61 32.52 7.47 15.28
N GLU A 62 32.52 8.55 14.48
CA GLU A 62 31.32 9.32 14.16
C GLU A 62 30.37 8.55 13.22
N LEU A 63 30.91 7.77 12.28
CA LEU A 63 30.10 6.91 11.42
C LEU A 63 29.47 5.76 12.23
N ILE A 64 30.19 5.17 13.19
CA ILE A 64 29.66 4.14 14.09
C ILE A 64 28.58 4.72 15.01
N SER A 65 28.77 5.93 15.54
CA SER A 65 27.77 6.58 16.39
C SER A 65 26.50 6.92 15.60
N THR A 66 26.67 7.38 14.36
CA THR A 66 25.59 7.67 13.42
C THR A 66 24.85 6.39 13.02
N ALA A 67 25.57 5.31 12.70
CA ALA A 67 24.98 4.01 12.40
C ALA A 67 24.21 3.44 13.60
N LYS A 68 24.71 3.64 14.83
CA LYS A 68 24.01 3.25 16.06
C LYS A 68 22.76 4.09 16.30
N ALA A 69 22.81 5.39 16.01
CA ALA A 69 21.64 6.28 16.07
C ALA A 69 20.58 5.88 15.03
N LEU A 70 21.00 5.60 13.79
CA LEU A 70 20.12 5.06 12.74
C LEU A 70 19.53 3.69 13.11
N GLY A 71 20.32 2.80 13.70
CA GLY A 71 19.85 1.48 14.15
C GLY A 71 18.79 1.58 15.26
N ARG A 72 18.99 2.50 16.22
CA ARG A 72 17.96 2.81 17.23
C ARG A 72 16.73 3.43 16.60
N LEU A 73 16.90 4.35 15.65
CA LEU A 73 15.79 4.99 14.95
C LEU A 73 14.97 3.97 14.16
N LYS A 74 15.63 3.02 13.47
CA LYS A 74 14.95 1.91 12.78
C LYS A 74 14.13 1.07 13.75
N ASN A 75 14.70 0.64 14.87
CA ASN A 75 13.96 -0.15 15.86
C ASN A 75 12.80 0.64 16.48
N SER A 76 12.97 1.94 16.71
CA SER A 76 11.89 2.81 17.19
C SER A 76 10.80 3.06 16.15
N ILE A 77 11.16 3.16 14.86
CA ILE A 77 10.19 3.31 13.77
C ILE A 77 9.42 2.01 13.54
N GLU A 78 10.10 0.85 13.58
CA GLU A 78 9.49 -0.47 13.38
C GLU A 78 8.51 -0.81 14.52
N SER A 79 8.91 -0.55 15.77
CA SER A 79 8.01 -0.69 16.92
C SER A 79 6.86 0.32 16.92
N ALA A 80 7.10 1.57 16.50
CA ALA A 80 6.04 2.56 16.37
C ALA A 80 5.09 2.23 15.21
N SER A 81 5.60 1.68 14.09
CA SER A 81 4.78 1.32 12.93
C SER A 81 3.87 0.13 13.23
N ASP A 82 4.36 -0.87 13.96
CA ASP A 82 3.54 -2.02 14.37
C ASP A 82 2.45 -1.62 15.37
N GLN A 83 2.77 -0.70 16.28
CA GLN A 83 1.76 -0.19 17.22
C GLN A 83 0.71 0.67 16.51
N LEU A 84 1.12 1.48 15.52
CA LEU A 84 0.22 2.33 14.75
C LEU A 84 -0.67 1.49 13.83
N SER A 85 -0.13 0.43 13.21
CA SER A 85 -0.87 -0.46 12.33
C SER A 85 -1.93 -1.25 13.08
N TRP A 86 -1.62 -1.79 14.26
CA TRP A 86 -2.59 -2.52 15.08
C TRP A 86 -3.68 -1.60 15.65
N LYS A 87 -3.32 -0.37 16.05
CA LYS A 87 -4.31 0.63 16.47
C LYS A 87 -5.25 1.07 15.34
N LEU A 88 -4.73 1.25 14.12
CA LEU A 88 -5.58 1.54 12.96
C LEU A 88 -6.48 0.35 12.60
N LEU A 89 -5.94 -0.87 12.61
CA LEU A 89 -6.69 -2.08 12.26
C LEU A 89 -7.86 -2.29 13.24
N THR A 90 -7.60 -2.13 14.54
CA THR A 90 -8.64 -2.26 15.59
C THR A 90 -9.68 -1.15 15.51
N LEU A 91 -9.30 0.09 15.19
CA LEU A 91 -10.24 1.20 14.95
C LEU A 91 -11.17 0.90 13.77
N ILE A 92 -10.60 0.45 12.64
CA ILE A 92 -11.36 0.13 11.42
C ILE A 92 -12.34 -1.02 11.68
N LEU A 93 -11.90 -2.10 12.35
CA LEU A 93 -12.77 -3.21 12.74
C LEU A 93 -13.88 -2.75 13.69
N GLY A 94 -13.58 -1.89 14.66
CA GLY A 94 -14.58 -1.36 15.59
C GLY A 94 -15.69 -0.58 14.88
N ILE A 95 -15.32 0.31 13.96
CA ILE A 95 -16.27 1.09 13.16
C ILE A 95 -17.13 0.15 12.29
N PHE A 96 -16.51 -0.85 11.65
CA PHE A 96 -17.22 -1.82 10.83
C PHE A 96 -18.28 -2.60 11.60
N MET A 97 -17.97 -3.06 12.82
CA MET A 97 -18.92 -3.76 13.67
C MET A 97 -20.13 -2.90 14.05
N ILE A 98 -19.89 -1.62 14.38
CA ILE A 98 -20.97 -0.67 14.70
C ILE A 98 -21.86 -0.43 13.47
N LEU A 99 -21.27 -0.26 12.29
CA LEU A 99 -22.02 -0.10 11.04
C LEU A 99 -22.89 -1.32 10.73
N MET A 100 -22.35 -2.53 10.90
CA MET A 100 -23.10 -3.76 10.67
C MET A 100 -24.29 -3.90 11.62
N LEU A 101 -24.10 -3.62 12.91
CA LEU A 101 -25.20 -3.61 13.88
C LEU A 101 -26.26 -2.54 13.54
N GLY A 102 -25.83 -1.36 13.09
CA GLY A 102 -26.74 -0.30 12.64
C GLY A 102 -27.58 -0.73 11.44
N ILE A 103 -26.96 -1.40 10.46
CA ILE A 103 -27.65 -1.94 9.28
C ILE A 103 -28.67 -3.02 9.68
N ILE A 104 -28.29 -3.95 10.57
CA ILE A 104 -29.20 -5.00 11.08
C ILE A 104 -30.41 -4.35 11.78
N TRP A 105 -30.18 -3.33 12.60
CA TRP A 105 -31.24 -2.62 13.30
C TRP A 105 -32.19 -1.92 12.34
N ILE A 106 -31.67 -1.24 11.32
CA ILE A 106 -32.47 -0.63 10.24
C ILE A 106 -33.31 -1.71 9.53
N PHE A 107 -32.70 -2.84 9.18
CA PHE A 107 -33.44 -3.95 8.58
C PHE A 107 -34.55 -4.48 9.50
N SER A 108 -34.32 -4.61 10.81
CA SER A 108 -35.37 -5.07 11.74
C SER A 108 -36.56 -4.11 11.89
N VAL A 109 -36.33 -2.80 11.70
CA VAL A 109 -37.39 -1.79 11.82
C VAL A 109 -38.14 -1.63 10.49
N TYR A 110 -37.44 -1.67 9.36
CA TYR A 110 -38.02 -1.40 8.04
C TYR A 110 -38.51 -2.66 7.32
N ILE A 111 -37.86 -3.80 7.51
CA ILE A 111 -38.41 -5.10 7.11
C ILE A 111 -39.29 -5.55 8.26
N LYS A 112 -40.61 -5.36 8.12
CA LYS A 112 -41.57 -6.07 8.97
C LYS A 112 -41.13 -7.53 9.01
N PRO A 113 -40.92 -8.13 10.20
CA PRO A 113 -40.53 -9.52 10.28
C PRO A 113 -41.47 -10.34 9.41
N LEU A 114 -40.95 -11.41 8.82
CA LEU A 114 -41.68 -12.44 8.06
C LEU A 114 -42.71 -13.18 8.97
N GLU A 115 -43.40 -12.48 9.85
CA GLU A 115 -44.47 -12.94 10.73
C GLU A 115 -45.68 -13.43 9.92
N ASN A 116 -45.77 -13.05 8.64
CA ASN A 116 -46.73 -13.62 7.70
C ASN A 116 -46.32 -15.00 7.14
N ILE A 117 -45.09 -15.47 7.37
CA ILE A 117 -44.66 -16.79 6.89
C ILE A 117 -44.96 -17.88 7.93
N SER A 118 -44.85 -17.56 9.23
CA SER A 118 -45.14 -18.54 10.29
C SER A 118 -46.62 -18.96 10.32
N THR A 119 -47.54 -18.07 9.95
CA THR A 119 -48.97 -18.40 9.88
C THR A 119 -49.31 -19.35 8.73
N ILE A 120 -48.55 -19.30 7.63
CA ILE A 120 -48.75 -20.19 6.46
C ILE A 120 -48.17 -21.58 6.74
N GLU A 121 -47.02 -21.66 7.42
CA GLU A 121 -46.38 -22.94 7.73
C GLU A 121 -47.13 -23.71 8.85
N SER A 122 -47.73 -23.01 9.83
CA SER A 122 -48.54 -23.65 10.87
C SER A 122 -49.83 -24.27 10.32
N LEU A 123 -50.47 -23.64 9.33
CA LEU A 123 -51.64 -24.20 8.65
C LEU A 123 -51.31 -25.48 7.84
N ARG A 124 -50.06 -25.62 7.40
CA ARG A 124 -49.56 -26.79 6.67
C ARG A 124 -49.20 -27.97 7.59
N GLN A 125 -48.74 -27.69 8.81
CA GLN A 125 -48.37 -28.70 9.80
C GLN A 125 -49.56 -29.42 10.44
N ASP A 126 -50.74 -28.79 10.47
CA ASP A 126 -51.98 -29.38 11.01
C ASP A 126 -52.70 -30.35 10.03
N GLY A 127 -52.04 -30.75 8.94
CA GLY A 127 -52.54 -31.80 8.03
C GLY A 127 -53.65 -31.36 7.07
N ILE A 128 -53.94 -30.06 7.00
CA ILE A 128 -54.95 -29.49 6.11
C ILE A 128 -54.24 -29.10 4.80
N GLN A 129 -54.28 -29.97 3.78
CA GLN A 129 -53.85 -29.61 2.43
C GLN A 129 -54.89 -28.67 1.81
N LEU A 130 -54.68 -27.38 2.03
CA LEU A 130 -55.50 -26.33 1.41
C LEU A 130 -55.22 -26.31 -0.09
N ASP A 131 -56.21 -26.66 -0.92
CA ASP A 131 -56.14 -26.51 -2.39
C ASP A 131 -56.19 -25.00 -2.74
N ILE A 132 -55.03 -24.35 -2.64
CA ILE A 132 -54.84 -22.93 -2.94
C ILE A 132 -54.61 -22.79 -4.45
N ARG A 133 -55.47 -22.03 -5.12
CA ARG A 133 -55.34 -21.70 -6.55
C ARG A 133 -55.50 -20.22 -6.78
N ASN A 134 -54.92 -19.70 -7.85
CA ASN A 134 -55.21 -18.34 -8.29
C ASN A 134 -56.51 -18.34 -9.11
N CYS A 135 -57.51 -17.58 -8.67
CA CYS A 135 -58.69 -17.28 -9.48
C CYS A 135 -58.59 -15.87 -10.03
N THR A 136 -59.09 -15.69 -11.25
CA THR A 136 -59.37 -14.37 -11.78
C THR A 136 -60.71 -13.89 -11.22
N VAL A 137 -60.69 -12.82 -10.43
CA VAL A 137 -61.91 -12.17 -9.91
C VAL A 137 -61.94 -10.76 -10.48
N GLY A 138 -62.69 -10.56 -11.57
CA GLY A 138 -62.65 -9.32 -12.36
C GLY A 138 -61.38 -9.25 -13.22
N GLU A 139 -60.60 -8.19 -13.07
CA GLU A 139 -59.31 -7.99 -13.77
C GLU A 139 -58.08 -8.40 -12.92
N GLU A 140 -58.28 -8.79 -11.65
CA GLU A 140 -57.19 -9.10 -10.72
C GLU A 140 -57.12 -10.60 -10.41
N SER A 141 -55.89 -11.13 -10.34
CA SER A 141 -55.60 -12.48 -9.85
C SER A 141 -55.63 -12.48 -8.32
N LYS A 142 -56.55 -13.25 -7.73
CA LYS A 142 -56.71 -13.39 -6.28
C LYS A 142 -56.50 -14.84 -5.86
N THR A 143 -55.91 -15.01 -4.69
CA THR A 143 -55.75 -16.33 -4.07
C THR A 143 -57.10 -16.86 -3.59
N CYS A 144 -57.49 -18.01 -4.12
CA CYS A 144 -58.70 -18.73 -3.76
C CYS A 144 -58.37 -20.01 -2.99
N VAL A 145 -59.30 -20.37 -2.11
CA VAL A 145 -59.31 -21.66 -1.41
C VAL A 145 -60.65 -22.35 -1.66
N ARG A 146 -60.63 -23.68 -1.72
CA ARG A 146 -61.86 -24.46 -1.87
C ARG A 146 -62.63 -24.47 -0.55
N VAL A 147 -63.89 -24.07 -0.57
CA VAL A 147 -64.79 -24.09 0.60
C VAL A 147 -65.97 -25.02 0.37
N MET A 148 -66.52 -25.58 1.45
CA MET A 148 -67.76 -26.34 1.42
C MET A 148 -68.94 -25.36 1.33
N LYS A 149 -69.48 -25.15 0.13
CA LYS A 149 -70.55 -24.16 -0.13
C LYS A 149 -71.79 -24.36 0.76
N GLU A 150 -72.15 -25.62 1.03
CA GLU A 150 -73.28 -25.98 1.91
C GLU A 150 -72.97 -25.77 3.40
N GLN A 151 -71.70 -25.63 3.75
CA GLN A 151 -71.22 -25.34 5.11
C GLN A 151 -70.59 -23.93 5.16
N CYS A 152 -71.30 -23.00 4.56
CA CYS A 152 -71.11 -21.57 4.73
C CYS A 152 -72.13 -21.03 5.73
N ILE A 153 -72.02 -19.76 6.13
CA ILE A 153 -73.00 -19.05 7.00
C ILE A 153 -72.76 -19.27 8.52
N TYR A 154 -71.49 -19.39 8.92
CA TYR A 154 -71.10 -19.43 10.33
C TYR A 154 -70.71 -18.04 10.86
N GLY A 155 -70.78 -17.86 12.19
CA GLY A 155 -70.46 -16.60 12.87
C GLY A 155 -71.60 -15.57 12.89
N LYS A 156 -71.43 -14.51 13.69
CA LYS A 156 -72.49 -13.52 13.97
C LYS A 156 -73.00 -12.80 12.70
N ASN A 157 -72.13 -12.63 11.72
CA ASN A 157 -72.44 -11.95 10.47
C ASN A 157 -72.63 -12.92 9.28
N LYS A 158 -72.44 -14.23 9.49
CA LYS A 158 -72.56 -15.29 8.48
C LYS A 158 -71.46 -15.30 7.40
N ASP A 159 -70.32 -14.71 7.73
CA ASP A 159 -69.21 -14.48 6.79
C ASP A 159 -68.27 -15.68 6.67
N PHE A 160 -68.42 -16.69 7.53
CA PHE A 160 -67.48 -17.81 7.62
C PHE A 160 -68.00 -19.05 6.89
N CYS A 161 -67.09 -19.69 6.15
CA CYS A 161 -67.29 -20.98 5.50
C CYS A 161 -66.25 -21.98 5.98
N ILE A 162 -66.64 -23.25 6.09
CA ILE A 162 -65.71 -24.34 6.37
C ILE A 162 -64.88 -24.62 5.10
N ILE A 163 -63.57 -24.76 5.29
CA ILE A 163 -62.62 -25.01 4.22
C ILE A 163 -62.58 -26.51 3.91
N ASP A 164 -62.54 -26.88 2.62
CA ASP A 164 -62.43 -28.27 2.17
C ASP A 164 -60.95 -28.66 2.00
N PRO A 165 -60.39 -29.52 2.87
CA PRO A 165 -58.94 -29.78 2.97
C PRO A 165 -58.39 -30.81 1.96
N LYS A 166 -59.05 -31.01 0.83
CA LYS A 166 -58.88 -32.20 -0.02
C LYS A 166 -57.50 -32.34 -0.67
#